data_AF-U6DQB8-F1
#
_entry.id   AF-U6DQB8-F1
#
_cell.length_a   1.000
_cell.length_b   1.000
_cell.length_c   1.000
_cell.angle_alpha   90.00
_cell.angle_beta   90.00
_cell.angle_gamma   90.00
#
_symmetry.space_group_name_H-M   'P 1'
#
loop_
_entity.id
_entity.type
_entity.pdbx_description
1 polymer ?
#
loop_
_entity_poly.entity_id
_entity_poly.type
_entity_poly.pdbx_seq_one_letter_code
_entity_poly.pdbx_strand_id
1 'polypeptide(L)'
;MMWQCHLSAQDYRYYPVDGYSLLKRFPLHPLTGPRCPVQTVGQWLESIGLPQYENHLMANGFDNVQFMGSNVMEDQDLLEIGILNSGHRQRILQAIQLLPKMRPIGHDGYHPTSVAEWLDSIELGDYTKAFLINGYTSMDLLKKIWEVELINVLKINLIGHRKRILASLGDRLHDDPPQKPPRSITLR
;
A
#
# COMPACT_ATOMS: atom_id res chain seq x y z
N MET A 1 25.13 -31.29 -31.82
CA MET A 1 24.26 -30.30 -31.16
C MET A 1 24.53 -30.43 -29.66
N MET A 2 25.39 -29.59 -29.07
CA MET A 2 25.02 -28.31 -28.41
C MET A 2 24.01 -28.58 -27.26
N TRP A 3 24.24 -28.38 -25.96
CA TRP A 3 25.25 -27.68 -25.14
C TRP A 3 25.35 -28.31 -23.73
N GLN A 4 26.51 -28.13 -23.09
CA GLN A 4 26.78 -28.42 -21.68
C GLN A 4 26.29 -27.31 -20.75
N CYS A 5 25.85 -27.65 -19.54
CA CYS A 5 25.93 -26.79 -18.36
C CYS A 5 26.49 -27.62 -17.19
N HIS A 6 27.76 -27.36 -16.86
CA HIS A 6 28.52 -27.96 -15.75
C HIS A 6 28.04 -27.34 -14.42
N LEU A 7 27.47 -28.14 -13.51
CA LEU A 7 27.44 -27.80 -12.08
C LEU A 7 28.81 -28.18 -11.50
N SER A 8 29.71 -27.19 -11.35
CA SER A 8 30.94 -27.37 -10.56
C SER A 8 30.66 -26.93 -9.13
N ALA A 9 30.50 -27.89 -8.25
CA ALA A 9 30.57 -27.69 -6.81
C ALA A 9 32.03 -27.49 -6.41
N GLN A 10 32.41 -26.30 -5.93
CA GLN A 10 33.64 -26.06 -5.15
C GLN A 10 33.74 -24.57 -4.76
N ASP A 11 33.68 -24.26 -3.46
CA ASP A 11 34.74 -23.58 -2.67
C ASP A 11 34.18 -23.24 -1.27
N TYR A 12 34.03 -24.25 -0.41
CA TYR A 12 33.96 -24.04 1.04
C TYR A 12 35.38 -24.19 1.59
N ARG A 13 36.14 -23.09 1.66
CA ARG A 13 37.41 -23.04 2.41
C ARG A 13 37.16 -22.48 3.81
N TYR A 14 37.14 -23.37 4.79
CA TYR A 14 37.27 -23.02 6.21
C TYR A 14 38.76 -22.78 6.52
N TYR A 15 39.10 -21.58 6.99
CA TYR A 15 40.39 -21.32 7.65
C TYR A 15 40.18 -21.31 9.17
N PRO A 16 40.99 -22.04 9.96
CA PRO A 16 40.98 -21.89 11.41
C PRO A 16 41.78 -20.63 11.77
N VAL A 17 41.21 -19.77 12.62
CA VAL A 17 41.94 -18.63 13.19
C VAL A 17 41.71 -18.62 14.69
N ASP A 18 42.80 -18.81 15.42
CA ASP A 18 42.90 -18.64 16.86
C ASP A 18 42.49 -17.23 17.28
N GLY A 19 41.85 -17.15 18.45
CA GLY A 19 41.99 -16.03 19.39
C GLY A 19 41.47 -14.65 18.97
N TYR A 20 40.32 -14.29 19.54
CA TYR A 20 39.92 -12.93 19.96
C TYR A 20 40.19 -11.76 18.97
N SER A 21 39.13 -11.26 18.33
CA SER A 21 38.87 -9.80 18.23
C SER A 21 37.45 -9.51 17.79
N LEU A 22 36.78 -8.68 18.58
CA LEU A 22 35.48 -8.07 18.34
C LEU A 22 35.53 -7.18 17.09
N LEU A 23 34.80 -7.57 16.05
CA LEU A 23 34.32 -6.62 15.05
C LEU A 23 32.83 -6.87 14.86
N LYS A 24 32.02 -6.02 15.49
CA LYS A 24 30.64 -5.75 15.08
C LYS A 24 30.67 -5.33 13.61
N ARG A 25 30.47 -6.29 12.71
CA ARG A 25 30.18 -6.01 11.31
C ARG A 25 28.67 -5.82 11.19
N PHE A 26 28.25 -4.56 11.04
CA PHE A 26 26.96 -4.26 10.42
C PHE A 26 26.93 -4.93 9.04
N PRO A 27 25.87 -5.66 8.66
CA PRO A 27 25.73 -6.11 7.29
C PRO A 27 25.45 -4.88 6.41
N LEU A 28 26.47 -4.42 5.69
CA LEU A 28 26.27 -3.67 4.44
C LEU A 28 25.71 -4.67 3.42
N HIS A 29 24.38 -4.84 3.41
CA HIS A 29 23.74 -5.59 2.35
C HIS A 29 23.80 -4.77 1.05
N PRO A 30 24.36 -5.33 -0.04
CA PRO A 30 24.27 -4.72 -1.36
C PRO A 30 22.83 -4.89 -1.88
N LEU A 31 22.11 -3.78 -2.04
CA LEU A 31 20.74 -3.78 -2.54
C LEU A 31 20.70 -3.84 -4.08
N THR A 32 21.03 -5.00 -4.67
CA THR A 32 20.71 -5.28 -6.08
C THR A 32 20.29 -6.74 -6.33
N GLY A 33 18.97 -6.99 -6.18
CA GLY A 33 18.15 -8.02 -6.85
C GLY A 33 18.02 -9.41 -6.17
N PRO A 34 17.12 -10.30 -6.62
CA PRO A 34 15.73 -10.14 -7.06
C PRO A 34 14.73 -10.85 -6.11
N ARG A 35 13.49 -10.36 -6.06
CA ARG A 35 12.38 -10.76 -5.18
C ARG A 35 12.47 -10.20 -3.77
N CYS A 36 11.69 -9.14 -3.55
CA CYS A 36 11.44 -8.57 -2.25
C CYS A 36 10.94 -9.68 -1.32
N PRO A 37 11.63 -10.02 -0.21
CA PRO A 37 10.95 -10.70 0.89
C PRO A 37 9.78 -9.81 1.31
N VAL A 38 8.67 -10.39 1.77
CA VAL A 38 7.51 -9.62 2.22
C VAL A 38 7.97 -8.64 3.30
N GLN A 39 8.11 -7.35 2.95
CA GLN A 39 8.68 -6.34 3.84
C GLN A 39 7.53 -5.81 4.70
N THR A 40 7.66 -5.81 6.02
CA THR A 40 6.72 -5.09 6.87
C THR A 40 6.89 -3.58 6.68
N VAL A 41 5.90 -2.78 7.08
CA VAL A 41 5.98 -1.31 7.01
C VAL A 41 7.20 -0.79 7.76
N GLY A 42 7.49 -1.35 8.95
CA GLY A 42 8.70 -1.03 9.72
C GLY A 42 10.00 -1.33 8.97
N GLN A 43 10.13 -2.52 8.36
CA GLN A 43 11.32 -2.88 7.58
C GLN A 43 11.52 -2.00 6.35
N TRP A 44 10.42 -1.67 5.65
CA TRP A 44 10.47 -0.76 4.52
C TRP A 44 10.87 0.67 4.94
N LEU A 45 10.31 1.17 6.05
CA LEU A 45 10.68 2.47 6.61
C LEU A 45 12.14 2.49 7.08
N GLU A 46 12.62 1.42 7.70
CA GLU A 46 14.03 1.26 8.09
C GLU A 46 14.96 1.30 6.87
N SER A 47 14.58 0.64 5.77
CA SER A 47 15.33 0.66 4.51
C SER A 47 15.49 2.08 3.93
N ILE A 48 14.51 2.95 4.11
CA ILE A 48 14.59 4.35 3.67
C ILE A 48 15.16 5.28 4.75
N GLY A 49 15.49 4.76 5.93
CA GLY A 49 16.05 5.52 7.05
C GLY A 49 15.02 6.36 7.81
N LEU A 50 13.74 5.96 7.77
CA LEU A 50 12.61 6.64 8.40
C LEU A 50 11.77 5.75 9.36
N PRO A 51 12.38 4.87 10.19
CA PRO A 51 11.64 3.94 11.04
C PRO A 51 10.74 4.64 12.08
N GLN A 52 11.03 5.89 12.44
CA GLN A 52 10.24 6.66 13.40
C GLN A 52 8.79 6.94 12.94
N TYR A 53 8.53 6.86 11.63
CA TYR A 53 7.19 7.07 11.09
C TYR A 53 6.34 5.80 11.05
N GLU A 54 6.86 4.65 11.49
CA GLU A 54 6.13 3.38 11.48
C GLU A 54 4.82 3.48 12.24
N ASN A 55 4.88 3.96 13.48
CA ASN A 55 3.68 4.15 14.30
C ASN A 55 2.68 5.11 13.65
N HIS A 56 3.15 6.15 12.96
CA HIS A 56 2.29 7.12 12.28
C HIS A 56 1.56 6.46 11.11
N LEU A 57 2.27 5.67 10.29
CA LEU A 57 1.67 4.96 9.16
C LEU A 57 0.69 3.88 9.63
N MET A 58 1.10 3.05 10.60
CA MET A 58 0.27 1.98 11.16
C MET A 58 -1.01 2.55 11.79
N ALA A 59 -0.91 3.63 12.58
CA ALA A 59 -2.07 4.29 13.19
C ALA A 59 -3.03 4.91 12.18
N ASN A 60 -2.57 5.17 10.94
CA ASN A 60 -3.38 5.71 9.85
C ASN A 60 -3.85 4.63 8.85
N GLY A 61 -3.64 3.34 9.15
CA GLY A 61 -4.11 2.21 8.32
C GLY A 61 -3.19 1.89 7.13
N PHE A 62 -1.95 2.38 7.15
CA PHE A 62 -0.88 1.94 6.23
C PHE A 62 -0.07 0.84 6.91
N ASP A 63 -0.65 -0.34 7.02
CA ASP A 63 -0.11 -1.51 7.72
C ASP A 63 0.50 -2.57 6.80
N ASN A 64 0.28 -2.46 5.49
CA ASN A 64 0.77 -3.43 4.51
C ASN A 64 1.32 -2.72 3.26
N VAL A 65 2.64 -2.88 3.05
CA VAL A 65 3.38 -2.22 1.95
C VAL A 65 2.93 -2.66 0.56
N GLN A 66 2.30 -3.83 0.44
CA GLN A 66 1.78 -4.33 -0.84
C GLN A 66 0.63 -3.47 -1.36
N PHE A 67 -0.11 -2.83 -0.46
CA PHE A 67 -1.19 -1.92 -0.79
C PHE A 67 -0.76 -0.44 -0.82
N MET A 68 0.50 -0.14 -0.51
CA MET A 68 1.02 1.23 -0.58
C MET A 68 1.56 1.56 -1.97
N GLY A 69 1.95 0.57 -2.75
CA GLY A 69 2.44 0.75 -4.12
C GLY A 69 1.33 1.21 -5.08
N SER A 70 1.71 1.81 -6.23
CA SER A 70 0.78 2.31 -7.27
C SER A 70 0.04 3.61 -6.93
N ASN A 71 0.78 4.65 -6.53
CA ASN A 71 0.26 6.03 -6.36
C ASN A 71 -0.88 6.17 -5.33
N VAL A 72 -0.91 5.26 -4.36
CA VAL A 72 -1.91 5.23 -3.27
C VAL A 72 -1.68 6.35 -2.26
N MET A 73 -0.46 6.86 -2.16
CA MET A 73 -0.07 7.90 -1.20
C MET A 73 0.42 9.16 -1.92
N GLU A 74 -0.15 10.29 -1.54
CA GLU A 74 0.15 11.63 -2.05
C GLU A 74 0.81 12.49 -0.96
N ASP A 75 1.35 13.65 -1.35
CA ASP A 75 1.95 14.61 -0.39
C ASP A 75 0.94 15.05 0.68
N GLN A 76 -0.33 15.21 0.29
CA GLN A 76 -1.41 15.60 1.19
C GLN A 76 -1.72 14.51 2.23
N ASP A 77 -1.68 13.23 1.85
CA ASP A 77 -1.90 12.12 2.76
C ASP A 77 -0.79 12.06 3.82
N LEU A 78 0.45 12.28 3.39
CA LEU A 78 1.60 12.34 4.28
C LEU A 78 1.50 13.48 5.29
N LEU A 79 0.95 14.63 4.89
CA LEU A 79 0.67 15.73 5.81
C LEU A 79 -0.39 15.36 6.85
N GLU A 80 -1.47 14.70 6.43
CA GLU A 80 -2.56 14.28 7.32
C GLU A 80 -2.12 13.17 8.30
N ILE A 81 -1.19 12.30 7.88
CA ILE A 81 -0.50 11.32 8.77
C ILE A 81 0.37 12.02 9.84
N GLY A 82 0.74 13.29 9.64
CA GLY A 82 1.59 14.07 10.54
C GLY A 82 3.05 14.21 10.09
N ILE A 83 3.38 13.85 8.85
CA ILE A 83 4.74 13.95 8.29
C ILE A 83 4.95 15.34 7.69
N LEU A 84 5.18 16.33 8.56
CA LEU A 84 5.32 17.74 8.16
C LEU A 84 6.66 18.06 7.47
N ASN A 85 7.67 17.21 7.62
CA ASN A 85 8.98 17.39 6.99
C ASN A 85 8.93 17.05 5.49
N SER A 86 9.12 18.04 4.63
CA SER A 86 9.08 17.89 3.17
C SER A 86 10.16 16.94 2.63
N GLY A 87 11.37 16.94 3.21
CA GLY A 87 12.43 16.02 2.82
C GLY A 87 12.06 14.56 3.10
N HIS A 88 11.43 14.30 4.25
CA HIS A 88 10.93 12.95 4.58
C HIS A 88 9.77 12.55 3.67
N ARG A 89 8.84 13.47 3.38
CA ARG A 89 7.73 13.19 2.45
C ARG A 89 8.22 12.81 1.06
N GLN A 90 9.15 13.58 0.50
CA GLN A 90 9.75 13.28 -0.79
C GLN A 90 10.42 11.91 -0.80
N ARG A 91 11.14 11.57 0.27
CA ARG A 91 11.81 10.27 0.41
C ARG A 91 10.82 9.11 0.46
N ILE A 92 9.71 9.27 1.18
CA ILE A 92 8.62 8.30 1.21
C ILE A 92 7.96 8.16 -0.16
N LEU A 93 7.58 9.26 -0.81
CA LEU A 93 6.95 9.24 -2.14
C LEU A 93 7.85 8.54 -3.18
N GLN A 94 9.15 8.84 -3.17
CA GLN A 94 10.13 8.16 -4.03
C GLN A 94 10.23 6.66 -3.71
N ALA A 95 10.23 6.28 -2.44
CA ALA A 95 10.29 4.88 -2.04
C ALA A 95 9.02 4.10 -2.39
N ILE A 96 7.85 4.73 -2.32
CA ILE A 96 6.57 4.13 -2.72
C ILE A 96 6.52 3.88 -4.23
N GLN A 97 7.14 4.74 -5.03
CA GLN A 97 7.29 4.52 -6.48
C GLN A 97 8.14 3.28 -6.81
N LEU A 98 9.04 2.89 -5.90
CA LEU A 98 9.90 1.71 -6.03
C LEU A 98 9.23 0.42 -5.50
N LEU A 99 8.14 0.54 -4.74
CA LEU A 99 7.40 -0.62 -4.26
C LEU A 99 6.72 -1.34 -5.44
N PRO A 100 6.59 -2.67 -5.38
CA PRO A 100 5.83 -3.41 -6.36
C PRO A 100 4.42 -2.82 -6.47
N LYS A 101 3.95 -2.60 -7.69
CA LYS A 101 2.61 -2.03 -7.92
C LYS A 101 1.57 -2.92 -7.26
N MET A 102 0.67 -2.30 -6.49
CA MET A 102 -0.51 -2.98 -5.99
C MET A 102 -1.26 -3.57 -7.18
N ARG A 103 -1.64 -4.85 -7.08
CA ARG A 103 -2.40 -5.51 -8.13
C ARG A 103 -3.87 -5.10 -7.96
N PRO A 104 -4.44 -4.30 -8.89
CA PRO A 104 -5.86 -3.99 -8.83
C PRO A 104 -6.69 -5.23 -9.12
N ILE A 105 -7.95 -5.16 -8.73
CA ILE A 105 -8.92 -6.23 -8.91
C ILE A 105 -9.13 -6.48 -10.40
N GLY A 106 -9.10 -7.76 -10.80
CA GLY A 106 -9.30 -8.20 -12.19
C GLY A 106 -8.03 -8.41 -13.02
N HIS A 107 -6.83 -8.25 -12.45
CA HIS A 107 -5.58 -8.44 -13.20
C HIS A 107 -5.25 -9.92 -13.52
N ASP A 108 -5.93 -10.88 -12.89
CA ASP A 108 -5.77 -12.33 -13.06
C ASP A 108 -7.11 -13.07 -13.30
N GLY A 109 -8.18 -12.34 -13.62
CA GLY A 109 -9.53 -12.90 -13.73
C GLY A 109 -10.28 -12.96 -12.39
N TYR A 110 -9.72 -12.43 -11.30
CA TYR A 110 -10.44 -12.28 -10.03
C TYR A 110 -11.43 -11.11 -10.11
N HIS A 111 -12.71 -11.43 -10.30
CA HIS A 111 -13.83 -10.50 -10.23
C HIS A 111 -14.64 -10.84 -8.98
N PRO A 112 -14.52 -10.07 -7.88
CA PRO A 112 -15.24 -10.36 -6.66
C PRO A 112 -16.74 -10.32 -6.96
N THR A 113 -17.44 -11.38 -6.58
CA THR A 113 -18.88 -11.53 -6.85
C THR A 113 -19.74 -10.74 -5.86
N SER A 114 -19.14 -10.31 -4.74
CA SER A 114 -19.82 -9.55 -3.69
C SER A 114 -18.88 -8.56 -2.99
N VAL A 115 -19.48 -7.59 -2.30
CA VAL A 115 -18.76 -6.57 -1.50
C VAL A 115 -17.95 -7.19 -0.37
N ALA A 116 -18.45 -8.27 0.24
CA ALA A 116 -17.75 -8.97 1.31
C ALA A 116 -16.46 -9.63 0.79
N GLU A 117 -16.56 -10.34 -0.33
CA GLU A 117 -15.43 -11.00 -0.98
C GLU A 117 -14.37 -9.98 -1.43
N TRP A 118 -14.83 -8.87 -1.99
CA TRP A 118 -13.97 -7.75 -2.35
C TRP A 118 -13.22 -7.19 -1.14
N LEU A 119 -13.93 -6.86 -0.05
CA LEU A 119 -13.32 -6.29 1.14
C LEU A 119 -12.33 -7.25 1.79
N ASP A 120 -12.63 -8.55 1.80
CA ASP A 120 -11.73 -9.58 2.30
C ASP A 120 -10.43 -9.63 1.48
N SER A 121 -10.53 -9.51 0.15
CA SER A 121 -9.36 -9.50 -0.76
C SER A 121 -8.40 -8.32 -0.52
N ILE A 122 -8.88 -7.22 0.05
CA ILE A 122 -8.08 -6.03 0.41
C ILE A 122 -7.83 -5.93 1.93
N GLU A 123 -8.11 -7.00 2.68
CA GLU A 123 -7.94 -7.08 4.14
C GLU A 123 -8.77 -6.02 4.91
N LEU A 124 -9.93 -5.65 4.37
CA LEU A 124 -10.88 -4.69 4.97
C LEU A 124 -12.24 -5.33 5.27
N GLY A 125 -12.25 -6.66 5.48
CA GLY A 125 -13.46 -7.46 5.73
C GLY A 125 -14.31 -6.95 6.90
N ASP A 126 -13.72 -6.31 7.91
CA ASP A 126 -14.42 -5.71 9.04
C ASP A 126 -15.43 -4.63 8.64
N TYR A 127 -15.18 -3.93 7.52
CA TYR A 127 -16.09 -2.91 7.02
C TYR A 127 -17.29 -3.47 6.27
N THR A 128 -17.33 -4.78 5.97
CA THR A 128 -18.41 -5.42 5.19
C THR A 128 -19.79 -5.06 5.73
N LYS A 129 -19.96 -5.13 7.05
CA LYS A 129 -21.24 -4.79 7.69
C LYS A 129 -21.60 -3.32 7.49
N ALA A 130 -20.64 -2.40 7.57
CA ALA A 130 -20.87 -0.98 7.34
C ALA A 130 -21.31 -0.71 5.90
N PHE A 131 -20.67 -1.34 4.91
CA PHE A 131 -21.07 -1.21 3.51
C PHE A 131 -22.50 -1.73 3.27
N LEU A 132 -22.83 -2.91 3.79
CA LEU A 132 -24.16 -3.50 3.62
C LEU A 132 -25.27 -2.68 4.30
N ILE A 133 -25.04 -2.20 5.53
CA ILE A 133 -26.03 -1.37 6.26
C ILE A 133 -26.29 -0.05 5.53
N ASN A 134 -25.26 0.53 4.88
CA ASN A 134 -25.39 1.76 4.11
C ASN A 134 -25.88 1.53 2.66
N GLY A 135 -26.27 0.30 2.30
CA GLY A 135 -26.86 -0.01 0.99
C GLY A 135 -25.86 -0.23 -0.14
N TYR A 136 -24.55 -0.31 0.15
CA TYR A 136 -23.54 -0.70 -0.84
C TYR A 136 -23.52 -2.22 -0.97
N THR A 137 -24.47 -2.77 -1.73
CA THR A 137 -24.62 -4.23 -1.92
C THR A 137 -24.02 -4.75 -3.23
N SER A 138 -23.51 -3.87 -4.10
CA SER A 138 -23.04 -4.24 -5.43
C SER A 138 -21.76 -3.48 -5.80
N MET A 139 -20.86 -4.15 -6.53
CA MET A 139 -19.59 -3.55 -6.99
C MET A 139 -19.81 -2.31 -7.87
N ASP A 140 -20.90 -2.25 -8.64
CA ASP A 140 -21.24 -1.08 -9.46
C ASP A 140 -21.57 0.18 -8.65
N LEU A 141 -22.09 0.02 -7.42
CA LEU A 141 -22.32 1.13 -6.49
C LEU A 141 -20.98 1.60 -5.90
N LEU A 142 -20.11 0.65 -5.53
CA LEU A 142 -18.80 0.94 -5.00
C LEU A 142 -17.91 1.69 -6.00
N LYS A 143 -17.97 1.33 -7.29
CA LYS A 143 -17.28 2.08 -8.35
C LYS A 143 -17.69 3.55 -8.44
N LYS A 144 -18.87 3.92 -7.92
CA LYS A 144 -19.38 5.30 -7.89
C LYS A 144 -19.13 6.02 -6.57
N ILE A 145 -18.57 5.35 -5.58
CA ILE A 145 -18.35 5.92 -4.26
C ILE A 145 -17.26 7.00 -4.30
N TRP A 146 -17.46 8.04 -3.51
CA TRP A 146 -16.48 9.11 -3.31
C TRP A 146 -15.77 8.99 -1.97
N GLU A 147 -14.57 9.56 -1.88
CA GLU A 147 -13.82 9.60 -0.61
C GLU A 147 -14.63 10.23 0.52
N VAL A 148 -15.37 11.30 0.23
CA VAL A 148 -16.26 11.95 1.20
C VAL A 148 -17.35 11.01 1.75
N GLU A 149 -17.82 10.05 0.96
CA GLU A 149 -18.80 9.05 1.41
C GLU A 149 -18.14 7.98 2.28
N LEU A 150 -16.92 7.55 1.95
CA LEU A 150 -16.13 6.65 2.82
C LEU A 150 -15.98 7.24 4.23
N ILE A 151 -15.77 8.55 4.32
CA ILE A 151 -15.62 9.29 5.58
C ILE A 151 -16.96 9.45 6.30
N ASN A 152 -17.93 10.07 5.62
CA ASN A 152 -19.15 10.55 6.30
C ASN A 152 -20.19 9.44 6.50
N VAL A 153 -20.32 8.53 5.53
CA VAL A 153 -21.33 7.47 5.51
C VAL A 153 -20.76 6.21 6.15
N LEU A 154 -19.61 5.74 5.68
CA LEU A 154 -19.03 4.46 6.11
C LEU A 154 -18.14 4.58 7.35
N LYS A 155 -17.88 5.81 7.82
CA LYS A 155 -17.06 6.11 9.01
C LYS A 155 -15.65 5.54 8.94
N ILE A 156 -15.08 5.44 7.73
CA ILE A 156 -13.71 5.02 7.51
C ILE A 156 -12.81 6.22 7.73
N ASN A 157 -12.29 6.37 8.95
CA ASN A 157 -11.45 7.52 9.31
C ASN A 157 -9.96 7.35 8.99
N LEU A 158 -9.55 6.12 8.67
CA LEU A 158 -8.16 5.78 8.39
C LEU A 158 -7.85 6.02 6.90
N ILE A 159 -6.91 6.91 6.62
CA ILE A 159 -6.55 7.30 5.25
C ILE A 159 -6.02 6.10 4.47
N GLY A 160 -5.19 5.26 5.08
CA GLY A 160 -4.65 4.07 4.43
C GLY A 160 -5.74 3.10 3.99
N HIS A 161 -6.80 2.94 4.78
CA HIS A 161 -7.96 2.13 4.39
C HIS A 161 -8.73 2.77 3.23
N ARG A 162 -8.96 4.10 3.28
CA ARG A 162 -9.62 4.83 2.19
C ARG A 162 -8.85 4.68 0.87
N LYS A 163 -7.54 4.93 0.90
CA LYS A 163 -6.70 4.87 -0.29
C LYS A 163 -6.61 3.44 -0.83
N ARG A 164 -6.54 2.42 0.04
CA ARG A 164 -6.61 1.01 -0.38
C ARG A 164 -7.92 0.69 -1.09
N ILE A 165 -9.06 1.13 -0.54
CA ILE A 165 -10.38 0.98 -1.17
C ILE A 165 -10.38 1.63 -2.55
N LEU A 166 -10.02 2.91 -2.62
CA LEU A 166 -10.02 3.70 -3.86
C LEU A 166 -9.11 3.07 -4.92
N ALA A 167 -7.88 2.71 -4.55
CA ALA A 167 -6.93 2.09 -5.45
C ALA A 167 -7.39 0.70 -5.93
N SER A 168 -8.10 -0.07 -5.09
CA SER A 168 -8.65 -1.37 -5.50
C SER A 168 -9.83 -1.25 -6.47
N LEU A 169 -10.61 -0.17 -6.36
CA LEU A 169 -11.75 0.13 -7.25
C LEU A 169 -11.29 0.65 -8.62
N GLY A 170 -10.01 1.01 -8.76
CA GLY A 170 -9.40 1.51 -9.97
C GLY A 170 -9.31 3.04 -10.00
N ASP A 171 -8.26 3.52 -10.66
CA ASP A 171 -7.92 4.94 -10.74
C ASP A 171 -9.02 5.70 -11.49
N ARG A 172 -9.86 6.41 -10.74
CA ARG A 172 -10.70 7.49 -11.27
C ARG A 172 -9.77 8.68 -11.46
N LEU A 173 -8.91 8.60 -12.47
CA LEU A 173 -8.11 9.72 -12.92
C LEU A 173 -9.07 10.89 -13.19
N HIS A 174 -9.12 11.82 -12.24
CA HIS A 174 -9.50 13.20 -12.52
C HIS A 174 -10.97 13.46 -12.89
N ASP A 175 -11.96 12.83 -12.24
CA ASP A 175 -13.35 13.32 -12.31
C ASP A 175 -13.65 14.17 -11.08
N ASP A 176 -13.93 15.46 -11.31
CA ASP A 176 -14.36 16.43 -10.29
C ASP A 176 -15.48 15.79 -9.43
N PRO A 177 -15.51 15.97 -8.09
CA PRO A 177 -16.63 15.49 -7.28
C PRO A 177 -17.94 15.95 -7.92
N PRO A 178 -19.01 15.12 -7.97
CA PRO A 178 -20.26 15.50 -8.59
C PRO A 178 -20.69 16.77 -7.90
N GLN A 179 -20.59 17.88 -8.64
CA GLN A 179 -21.13 19.14 -8.18
C GLN A 179 -22.58 18.83 -7.85
N LYS A 180 -22.93 18.95 -6.56
CA LYS A 180 -24.31 18.80 -6.09
C LYS A 180 -25.19 19.48 -7.12
N PRO A 181 -26.27 18.83 -7.62
CA PRO A 181 -27.13 19.47 -8.60
C PRO A 181 -27.47 20.86 -8.06
N PRO A 182 -27.26 21.94 -8.84
CA PRO A 182 -27.57 23.28 -8.38
C PRO A 182 -29.00 23.20 -7.89
N ARG A 183 -29.21 23.48 -6.60
CA ARG A 183 -30.56 23.44 -6.01
C ARG A 183 -31.37 24.39 -6.86
N SER A 184 -32.27 23.86 -7.69
CA SER A 184 -33.26 24.66 -8.39
C SER A 184 -34.16 25.23 -7.31
N ILE A 185 -33.79 26.39 -6.78
CA ILE A 185 -34.71 27.27 -6.09
C ILE A 185 -35.63 27.80 -7.18
N THR A 186 -36.67 27.02 -7.51
CA THR A 186 -37.82 27.55 -8.22
C THR A 186 -38.64 28.31 -7.19
N LEU A 187 -38.28 29.58 -6.97
CA LEU A 187 -39.17 30.56 -6.36
C LEU A 187 -40.22 30.93 -7.42
N ARG A 188 -41.42 30.35 -7.32
CA ARG A 188 -42.68 30.99 -7.73
C ARG A 188 -43.83 30.44 -6.90
#